data_AF-X1HXT3-F1
#
_entry.id   AF-X1HXT3-F1
#
_cell.length_a   1.000
_cell.length_b   1.000
_cell.length_c   1.000
_cell.angle_alpha   90.00
_cell.angle_beta   90.00
_cell.angle_gamma   90.00
#
_symmetry.space_group_name_H-M   'P 1'
#
loop_
_entity.id
_entity.type
_entity.pdbx_description
1 polymer ?
#
loop_
_entity_poly.entity_id
_entity_poly.type
_entity_poly.pdbx_seq_one_letter_code
_entity_poly.pdbx_strand_id
1 'polypeptide(L)'
;IGRGEIFDLLHAYDDNFKKIFKIRADFDYETGMDDNAVIQCARFLCKICNDEKLKHCDRTAIVAIMEYGSRLAADQEKLSLQFGKIANLLREANFWAKADKSTHVSRKQVEKALEEKEYRSSLLENKIQEMIERGTIYIDTEGEKVGQVNALSVYTYGEFSFGKPSRITAQTFMGNKGIINIEREAKLSGKTHDKGVLILSGYLGGKYGGRIPLSLSATLTFEQSYSFVEGDSASSTELFALLSSLSELPIKQSIAVTGSVNQHGEIQPIGGANQKIE
;
A
#
# COMPACT_ATOMS: atom_id res chain seq x y z
N ILE A 1 16.72 -1.17 -24.11
CA ILE A 1 15.51 -0.86 -23.30
C ILE A 1 15.45 -1.91 -22.20
N GLY A 2 15.30 -1.50 -20.95
CA GLY A 2 15.32 -2.41 -19.79
C GLY A 2 14.98 -1.67 -18.50
N ARG A 3 14.87 -2.40 -17.40
CA ARG A 3 14.64 -1.80 -16.06
C ARG A 3 15.89 -1.04 -15.61
N GLY A 4 15.69 0.06 -14.89
CA GLY A 4 16.78 0.88 -14.35
C GLY A 4 17.76 0.07 -13.49
N GLU A 5 17.24 -0.79 -12.62
CA GLU A 5 18.06 -1.67 -11.76
C GLU A 5 19.04 -2.54 -12.55
N ILE A 6 18.59 -3.11 -13.67
CA ILE A 6 19.44 -3.96 -14.53
C ILE A 6 20.47 -3.10 -15.24
N PHE A 7 20.08 -1.91 -15.70
CA PHE A 7 21.01 -0.96 -16.30
C PHE A 7 22.10 -0.56 -15.30
N ASP A 8 21.73 -0.21 -14.07
CA ASP A 8 22.65 0.22 -13.04
C ASP A 8 23.61 -0.91 -12.63
N LEU A 9 23.14 -2.15 -12.57
CA LEU A 9 23.99 -3.33 -12.36
C LEU A 9 25.00 -3.53 -13.51
N LEU A 10 24.54 -3.50 -14.76
CA LEU A 10 25.45 -3.64 -15.92
C LEU A 10 26.44 -2.48 -15.98
N HIS A 11 25.98 -1.27 -15.70
CA HIS A 11 26.83 -0.10 -15.63
C HIS A 11 27.83 -0.17 -14.46
N ALA A 12 27.48 -0.79 -13.34
CA ALA A 12 28.42 -0.94 -12.22
C ALA A 12 29.47 -2.02 -12.47
N TYR A 13 29.11 -3.14 -13.09
CA TYR A 13 29.93 -4.35 -13.14
C TYR A 13 30.53 -4.70 -14.51
N ASP A 14 30.07 -4.10 -15.61
CA ASP A 14 30.63 -4.32 -16.95
C ASP A 14 31.28 -3.04 -17.51
N ASP A 15 32.63 -3.03 -17.54
CA ASP A 15 33.42 -1.91 -18.04
C ASP A 15 33.24 -1.64 -19.54
N ASN A 16 32.80 -2.63 -20.33
CA ASN A 16 32.51 -2.45 -21.74
C ASN A 16 31.13 -1.81 -21.95
N PHE A 17 30.18 -2.06 -21.04
CA PHE A 17 28.84 -1.50 -21.12
C PHE A 17 28.87 0.04 -21.17
N LYS A 18 29.69 0.68 -20.33
CA LYS A 18 29.89 2.16 -20.31
C LYS A 18 30.45 2.70 -21.63
N LYS A 19 31.29 1.92 -22.32
CA LYS A 19 31.94 2.33 -23.57
C LYS A 19 30.98 2.29 -24.75
N ILE A 20 30.07 1.31 -24.75
CA ILE A 20 29.09 1.05 -25.81
C ILE A 20 27.84 1.94 -25.61
N PHE A 21 27.30 2.00 -24.39
CA PHE A 21 26.06 2.72 -24.08
C PHE A 21 26.35 4.02 -23.35
N LYS A 22 26.66 5.06 -24.13
CA LYS A 22 27.01 6.40 -23.60
C LYS A 22 25.82 7.28 -23.22
N ILE A 23 24.64 6.99 -23.80
CA ILE A 23 23.44 7.82 -23.63
C ILE A 23 22.43 7.05 -22.78
N ARG A 24 22.06 7.64 -21.66
CA ARG A 24 20.95 7.19 -20.81
C ARG A 24 19.72 8.04 -21.15
N ALA A 25 18.64 7.37 -21.54
CA ALA A 25 17.35 7.99 -21.80
C ALA A 25 16.33 7.36 -20.84
N ASP A 26 16.13 8.01 -19.70
CA ASP A 26 15.16 7.57 -18.70
C ASP A 26 13.75 7.99 -19.13
N PHE A 27 12.81 7.06 -18.98
CA PHE A 27 11.39 7.32 -19.19
C PHE A 27 10.73 7.47 -17.82
N ASP A 28 10.04 8.58 -17.62
CA ASP A 28 9.19 8.74 -16.45
C ASP A 28 7.98 7.79 -16.55
N TYR A 29 7.48 7.35 -15.40
CA TYR A 29 6.31 6.46 -15.31
C TYR A 29 5.03 7.23 -14.97
N GLU A 30 5.12 8.53 -14.75
CA GLU A 30 4.01 9.43 -14.44
C GLU A 30 4.23 10.82 -15.04
N THR A 31 3.16 11.62 -15.08
CA THR A 31 3.20 13.01 -15.54
C THR A 31 2.20 13.85 -14.76
N GLY A 32 2.41 15.16 -14.68
CA GLY A 32 1.48 16.07 -14.03
C GLY A 32 0.11 16.09 -14.73
N MET A 33 -0.94 16.22 -13.95
CA MET A 33 -2.31 16.28 -14.46
C MET A 33 -2.67 17.72 -14.86
N ASP A 34 -2.25 18.11 -16.07
CA ASP A 34 -2.59 19.40 -16.69
C ASP A 34 -3.49 19.23 -17.93
N ASP A 35 -4.02 20.35 -18.46
CA ASP A 35 -4.90 20.35 -19.64
C ASP A 35 -4.25 19.69 -20.87
N ASN A 36 -2.93 19.81 -21.02
CA ASN A 36 -2.22 19.16 -22.12
C ASN A 36 -2.16 17.65 -21.90
N ALA A 37 -1.82 17.17 -20.70
CA ALA A 37 -1.82 15.76 -20.35
C ALA A 37 -3.20 15.12 -20.59
N VAL A 38 -4.28 15.81 -20.25
CA VAL A 38 -5.66 15.39 -20.53
C VAL A 38 -5.88 15.21 -22.04
N ILE A 39 -5.50 16.20 -22.85
CA ILE A 39 -5.64 16.16 -24.31
C ILE A 39 -4.77 15.04 -24.91
N GLN A 40 -3.54 14.86 -24.43
CA GLN A 40 -2.65 13.80 -24.91
C GLN A 40 -3.18 12.42 -24.54
N CYS A 41 -3.72 12.23 -23.33
CA CYS A 41 -4.36 10.98 -22.93
C CYS A 41 -5.55 10.66 -23.84
N ALA A 42 -6.43 11.63 -24.10
CA ALA A 42 -7.56 11.44 -25.01
C ALA A 42 -7.11 11.09 -26.43
N ARG A 43 -6.09 11.79 -26.96
CA ARG A 43 -5.49 11.48 -28.27
C ARG A 43 -4.89 10.08 -28.31
N PHE A 44 -4.20 9.67 -27.25
CA PHE A 44 -3.63 8.34 -27.11
C PHE A 44 -4.72 7.25 -27.12
N LEU A 45 -5.81 7.43 -26.37
CA LEU A 45 -6.95 6.51 -26.38
C LEU A 45 -7.60 6.44 -27.77
N CYS A 46 -7.82 7.59 -28.42
CA CYS A 46 -8.33 7.65 -29.79
C CYS A 46 -7.43 6.91 -30.77
N LYS A 47 -6.10 7.07 -30.65
CA LYS A 47 -5.13 6.37 -31.47
C LYS A 47 -5.26 4.85 -31.31
N ILE A 48 -5.33 4.34 -30.08
CA ILE A 48 -5.53 2.90 -29.85
C ILE A 48 -6.86 2.42 -30.44
N CYS A 49 -7.95 3.16 -30.24
CA CYS A 49 -9.24 2.81 -30.83
C CYS A 49 -9.15 2.67 -32.36
N ASN A 50 -8.44 3.58 -33.03
CA ASN A 50 -8.25 3.54 -34.48
C ASN A 50 -7.34 2.40 -34.92
N ASP A 51 -6.17 2.27 -34.31
CA ASP A 51 -5.15 1.28 -34.68
C ASP A 51 -5.66 -0.15 -34.47
N GLU A 52 -6.41 -0.40 -33.40
CA GLU A 52 -6.94 -1.71 -33.03
C GLU A 52 -8.41 -1.94 -33.42
N LYS A 53 -9.04 -0.98 -34.12
CA LYS A 53 -10.46 -1.02 -34.53
C LYS A 53 -11.42 -1.29 -33.37
N LEU A 54 -11.18 -0.63 -32.24
CA LEU A 54 -12.06 -0.65 -31.07
C LEU A 54 -13.18 0.38 -31.22
N LYS A 55 -14.26 0.22 -30.45
CA LYS A 55 -15.28 1.27 -30.33
C LYS A 55 -14.65 2.52 -29.69
N HIS A 56 -15.03 3.69 -30.17
CA HIS A 56 -14.59 4.95 -29.56
C HIS A 56 -15.16 5.13 -28.16
N CYS A 57 -14.38 5.80 -27.31
CA CYS A 57 -14.80 6.18 -25.96
C CYS A 57 -15.66 7.44 -26.00
N ASP A 58 -16.71 7.47 -25.19
CA ASP A 58 -17.37 8.72 -24.83
C ASP A 58 -16.57 9.47 -23.74
N ARG A 59 -17.03 10.68 -23.40
CA ARG A 59 -16.40 11.50 -22.36
C ARG A 59 -16.32 10.78 -21.01
N THR A 60 -17.32 9.99 -20.65
CA THR A 60 -17.39 9.33 -19.34
C THR A 60 -16.38 8.19 -19.23
N ALA A 61 -16.13 7.45 -20.33
CA ALA A 61 -15.09 6.44 -20.37
C ALA A 61 -13.69 7.04 -20.26
N ILE A 62 -13.43 8.16 -20.94
CA ILE A 62 -12.12 8.85 -20.85
C ILE A 62 -11.84 9.26 -19.41
N VAL A 63 -12.82 9.87 -18.73
CA VAL A 63 -12.66 10.27 -17.31
C VAL A 63 -12.39 9.05 -16.43
N ALA A 64 -13.14 7.96 -16.57
CA ALA A 64 -12.94 6.74 -15.78
C ALA A 64 -11.55 6.11 -16.00
N ILE A 65 -11.04 6.12 -17.23
CA ILE A 65 -9.69 5.64 -17.55
C ILE A 65 -8.61 6.56 -16.95
N MET A 66 -8.85 7.87 -16.93
CA MET A 66 -7.93 8.83 -16.30
C MET A 66 -7.91 8.70 -14.78
N GLU A 67 -9.07 8.50 -14.14
CA GLU A 67 -9.16 8.16 -12.71
C GLU A 67 -8.37 6.89 -12.39
N TYR A 68 -8.49 5.85 -13.23
CA TYR A 68 -7.66 4.66 -13.12
C TYR A 68 -6.16 4.98 -13.28
N GLY A 69 -5.80 5.86 -14.21
CA GLY A 69 -4.43 6.32 -14.42
C GLY A 69 -3.85 7.08 -13.22
N SER A 70 -4.64 7.92 -12.55
CA SER A 70 -4.24 8.60 -11.31
C SER A 70 -4.12 7.61 -10.15
N ARG A 71 -5.06 6.66 -10.03
CA ARG A 71 -4.97 5.55 -9.07
C ARG A 71 -3.72 4.69 -9.26
N LEU A 72 -3.31 4.44 -10.50
CA LEU A 72 -2.06 3.74 -10.82
C LEU A 72 -0.80 4.52 -10.42
N ALA A 73 -0.85 5.85 -10.47
CA ALA A 73 0.23 6.72 -10.00
C ALA A 73 0.21 6.88 -8.46
N ALA A 74 -0.89 6.50 -7.80
CA ALA A 74 -1.13 6.71 -6.37
C ALA A 74 -0.99 8.19 -5.95
N ASP A 75 -1.34 9.10 -6.85
CA ASP A 75 -1.19 10.55 -6.68
C ASP A 75 -2.36 11.26 -7.40
N GLN A 76 -3.05 12.17 -6.69
CA GLN A 76 -4.21 12.89 -7.21
C GLN A 76 -3.84 13.97 -8.24
N GLU A 77 -2.58 14.41 -8.27
CA GLU A 77 -2.08 15.45 -9.16
C GLU A 77 -1.31 14.88 -10.36
N LYS A 78 -1.24 13.54 -10.48
CA LYS A 78 -0.48 12.87 -11.55
C LYS A 78 -1.29 11.81 -12.28
N LEU A 79 -0.84 11.51 -13.48
CA LEU A 79 -1.37 10.47 -14.35
C LEU A 79 -0.26 9.47 -14.69
N SER A 80 -0.57 8.18 -14.56
CA SER A 80 0.37 7.12 -14.94
C SER A 80 0.62 7.09 -16.45
N LEU A 81 1.90 6.97 -16.82
CA LEU A 81 2.39 6.73 -18.17
C LEU A 81 2.59 5.23 -18.46
N GLN A 82 2.04 4.35 -17.62
CA GLN A 82 2.01 2.90 -17.88
C GLN A 82 0.98 2.57 -18.96
N PHE A 83 1.23 3.06 -20.17
CA PHE A 83 0.36 2.99 -21.34
C PHE A 83 -0.12 1.57 -21.66
N GLY A 84 0.69 0.55 -21.36
CA GLY A 84 0.30 -0.86 -21.51
C GLY A 84 -0.89 -1.25 -20.64
N LYS A 85 -0.93 -0.81 -19.37
CA LYS A 85 -2.05 -1.09 -18.46
C LYS A 85 -3.32 -0.35 -18.89
N ILE A 86 -3.17 0.90 -19.31
CA ILE A 86 -4.27 1.74 -19.81
C ILE A 86 -4.86 1.13 -21.10
N ALA A 87 -4.01 0.70 -22.04
CA ALA A 87 -4.44 0.05 -23.27
C ALA A 87 -5.15 -1.28 -23.00
N ASN A 88 -4.65 -2.09 -22.06
CA ASN A 88 -5.32 -3.33 -21.66
C ASN A 88 -6.71 -3.07 -21.08
N LEU A 89 -6.84 -2.09 -20.19
CA LEU A 89 -8.14 -1.70 -19.65
C LEU A 89 -9.11 -1.26 -20.77
N LEU A 90 -8.63 -0.47 -21.74
CA LEU A 90 -9.43 -0.04 -22.88
C LEU A 90 -9.92 -1.24 -23.72
N ARG A 91 -9.07 -2.25 -23.95
CA ARG A 91 -9.44 -3.48 -24.68
C ARG A 91 -10.52 -4.27 -23.93
N GLU A 92 -10.38 -4.44 -22.62
CA GLU A 92 -11.37 -5.10 -21.77
C GLU A 92 -12.70 -4.32 -21.74
N ALA A 93 -12.67 -2.99 -21.60
CA ALA A 93 -13.86 -2.16 -21.66
C ALA A 93 -14.57 -2.24 -23.02
N ASN A 94 -13.82 -2.29 -24.12
CA ASN A 94 -14.38 -2.50 -25.46
C ASN A 94 -15.03 -3.88 -25.62
N PHE A 95 -14.48 -4.94 -25.00
CA PHE A 95 -15.13 -6.25 -24.97
C PHE A 95 -16.53 -6.16 -24.34
N TRP A 96 -16.64 -5.50 -23.18
CA TRP A 96 -17.93 -5.27 -22.52
C TRP A 96 -18.87 -4.38 -23.36
N ALA A 97 -18.35 -3.35 -24.04
CA ALA A 97 -19.16 -2.52 -24.93
C ALA A 97 -19.68 -3.27 -26.16
N LYS A 98 -18.96 -4.31 -26.61
CA LYS A 98 -19.44 -5.23 -27.66
C LYS A 98 -20.52 -6.16 -27.12
N ALA A 99 -20.33 -6.72 -25.92
CA ALA A 99 -21.33 -7.57 -25.25
C ALA A 99 -22.65 -6.81 -25.01
N ASP A 100 -22.56 -5.56 -24.54
CA ASP A 100 -23.72 -4.68 -24.29
C ASP A 100 -24.35 -4.10 -25.57
N LYS A 101 -23.78 -4.37 -26.76
CA LYS A 101 -24.16 -3.77 -28.04
C LYS A 101 -24.18 -2.22 -28.03
N SER A 102 -23.40 -1.58 -27.16
CA SER A 102 -23.30 -0.12 -27.07
C SER A 102 -22.56 0.48 -28.27
N THR A 103 -22.92 1.66 -28.76
CA THR A 103 -22.20 2.32 -29.86
C THR A 103 -20.79 2.77 -29.45
N HIS A 104 -20.64 3.24 -28.21
CA HIS A 104 -19.40 3.75 -27.64
C HIS A 104 -19.05 3.02 -26.33
N VAL A 105 -17.77 3.06 -25.95
CA VAL A 105 -17.34 2.67 -24.60
C VAL A 105 -17.72 3.81 -23.67
N SER A 106 -18.46 3.51 -22.61
CA SER A 106 -18.85 4.46 -21.54
C SER A 106 -18.21 4.05 -20.21
N ARG A 107 -18.33 4.92 -19.19
CA ARG A 107 -17.86 4.64 -17.82
C ARG A 107 -18.30 3.27 -17.31
N LYS A 108 -19.56 2.89 -17.56
CA LYS A 108 -20.13 1.60 -17.13
C LYS A 108 -19.27 0.41 -17.56
N GLN A 109 -18.77 0.41 -18.81
CA GLN A 109 -17.95 -0.70 -19.31
C GLN A 109 -16.51 -0.67 -18.80
N VAL A 110 -15.99 0.52 -18.50
CA VAL A 110 -14.67 0.68 -17.87
C VAL A 110 -14.70 0.16 -16.43
N GLU A 111 -15.70 0.57 -15.65
CA GLU A 111 -15.91 0.09 -14.28
C GLU A 111 -16.13 -1.42 -14.27
N LYS A 112 -16.95 -1.95 -15.19
CA LYS A 112 -17.13 -3.40 -15.31
C LYS A 112 -15.83 -4.14 -15.64
N ALA A 113 -14.98 -3.57 -16.49
CA ALA A 113 -13.67 -4.16 -16.78
C ALA A 113 -12.77 -4.19 -15.53
N LEU A 114 -12.78 -3.13 -14.72
CA LEU A 114 -12.03 -3.06 -13.47
C LEU A 114 -12.54 -4.07 -12.43
N GLU A 115 -13.86 -4.10 -12.19
CA GLU A 115 -14.49 -5.07 -11.29
C GLU A 115 -14.13 -6.51 -11.66
N GLU A 116 -14.23 -6.85 -12.94
CA GLU A 116 -13.94 -8.20 -13.41
C GLU A 116 -12.44 -8.54 -13.33
N LYS A 117 -11.58 -7.54 -13.49
CA LYS A 117 -10.13 -7.70 -13.29
C LYS A 117 -9.80 -8.01 -11.83
N GLU A 118 -10.44 -7.29 -10.92
CA GLU A 118 -10.31 -7.48 -9.48
C GLU A 118 -10.87 -8.84 -9.05
N TYR A 119 -12.08 -9.19 -9.49
CA TYR A 119 -12.72 -10.48 -9.22
C TYR A 119 -11.85 -11.68 -9.62
N ARG A 120 -11.16 -11.60 -10.77
CA ARG A 120 -10.24 -12.67 -11.21
C ARG A 120 -9.02 -12.85 -10.29
N SER A 121 -8.70 -11.84 -9.47
CA SER A 121 -7.49 -11.80 -8.66
C SER A 121 -7.76 -11.83 -7.15
N SER A 122 -9.00 -11.56 -6.70
CA SER A 122 -9.37 -11.41 -5.29
C SER A 122 -9.62 -12.72 -4.55
N LEU A 123 -9.33 -13.90 -5.13
CA LEU A 123 -9.56 -15.19 -4.47
C LEU A 123 -8.86 -15.28 -3.09
N LEU A 124 -7.61 -14.82 -3.00
CA LEU A 124 -6.85 -14.87 -1.76
C LEU A 124 -7.42 -13.91 -0.71
N GLU A 125 -7.76 -12.69 -1.11
CA GLU A 125 -8.41 -11.68 -0.27
C GLU A 125 -9.74 -12.18 0.29
N ASN A 126 -10.62 -12.70 -0.59
CA ASN A 126 -11.91 -13.26 -0.21
C ASN A 126 -11.76 -14.41 0.80
N LYS A 127 -10.72 -15.24 0.66
CA LYS A 127 -10.42 -16.32 1.62
C LYS A 127 -9.98 -15.79 2.97
N ILE A 128 -9.18 -14.73 3.01
CA ILE A 128 -8.77 -14.07 4.25
C ILE A 128 -9.98 -13.46 4.94
N GLN A 129 -10.85 -12.78 4.19
CA GLN A 129 -12.08 -12.19 4.71
C GLN A 129 -13.02 -13.26 5.30
N GLU A 130 -13.22 -14.38 4.59
CA GLU A 130 -13.98 -15.54 5.07
C GLU A 130 -13.39 -16.10 6.39
N MET A 131 -12.06 -16.10 6.54
CA MET A 131 -11.39 -16.55 7.76
C MET A 131 -11.55 -15.57 8.92
N ILE A 132 -11.63 -14.26 8.66
CA ILE A 132 -11.91 -13.23 9.66
C ILE A 132 -13.35 -13.36 10.14
N GLU A 133 -14.31 -13.45 9.23
CA GLU A 133 -15.74 -13.59 9.53
C GLU A 133 -16.06 -14.86 10.32
N ARG A 134 -15.34 -15.96 10.04
CA ARG A 134 -15.46 -17.21 10.79
C ARG A 134 -14.74 -17.20 12.14
N GLY A 135 -14.02 -16.13 12.48
CA GLY A 135 -13.21 -16.06 13.68
C GLY A 135 -12.02 -17.03 13.69
N THR A 136 -11.53 -17.45 12.52
CA THR A 136 -10.26 -18.18 12.41
C THR A 136 -9.07 -17.21 12.52
N ILE A 137 -9.20 -16.03 11.91
CA ILE A 137 -8.32 -14.89 12.13
C ILE A 137 -9.05 -13.94 13.07
N TYR A 138 -8.44 -13.62 14.20
CA TYR A 138 -9.03 -12.79 15.23
C TYR A 138 -8.78 -11.31 14.94
N ILE A 139 -9.81 -10.64 14.44
CA ILE A 139 -9.85 -9.18 14.29
C ILE A 139 -11.14 -8.70 14.95
N ASP A 140 -11.00 -7.93 16.03
CA ASP A 140 -12.15 -7.28 16.66
C ASP A 140 -12.50 -6.04 15.84
N THR A 141 -13.76 -5.88 15.43
CA THR A 141 -14.25 -4.68 14.71
C THR A 141 -15.22 -3.84 15.53
N GLU A 142 -15.54 -4.28 16.74
CA GLU A 142 -16.45 -3.63 17.68
C GLU A 142 -15.87 -3.63 19.09
N GLY A 143 -16.40 -2.74 19.94
CA GLY A 143 -15.97 -2.60 21.33
C GLY A 143 -14.61 -1.92 21.48
N GLU A 144 -14.06 -2.04 22.69
CA GLU A 144 -12.81 -1.37 23.07
C GLU A 144 -11.90 -2.32 23.87
N LYS A 145 -10.58 -2.22 23.67
CA LYS A 145 -9.57 -3.09 24.30
C LYS A 145 -8.35 -2.29 24.72
N VAL A 146 -7.77 -2.62 25.87
CA VAL A 146 -6.50 -2.04 26.35
C VAL A 146 -5.33 -2.76 25.68
N GLY A 147 -4.36 -2.01 25.21
CA GLY A 147 -3.12 -2.53 24.61
C GLY A 147 -3.32 -3.23 23.27
N GLN A 148 -4.46 -3.06 22.59
CA GLN A 148 -4.77 -3.73 21.33
C GLN A 148 -5.25 -2.73 20.28
N VAL A 149 -4.70 -2.81 19.08
CA VAL A 149 -5.09 -1.94 17.94
C VAL A 149 -5.03 -2.72 16.64
N ASN A 150 -5.97 -2.45 15.73
CA ASN A 150 -5.93 -2.98 14.37
C ASN A 150 -4.97 -2.15 13.50
N ALA A 151 -3.87 -2.77 13.06
CA ALA A 151 -2.98 -2.23 12.03
C ALA A 151 -3.45 -2.62 10.63
N LEU A 152 -2.95 -1.91 9.62
CA LEU A 152 -3.22 -2.20 8.21
C LEU A 152 -1.92 -2.50 7.47
N SER A 153 -1.88 -3.67 6.83
CA SER A 153 -0.77 -4.14 6.01
C SER A 153 -1.21 -4.30 4.55
N VAL A 154 -0.29 -4.14 3.61
CA VAL A 154 -0.56 -4.40 2.19
C VAL A 154 0.06 -5.73 1.80
N TYR A 155 -0.77 -6.62 1.28
CA TYR A 155 -0.33 -7.88 0.70
C TYR A 155 -0.21 -7.73 -0.80
N THR A 156 0.88 -8.21 -1.38
CA THR A 156 1.10 -8.21 -2.83
C THR A 156 1.21 -9.64 -3.32
N TYR A 157 0.37 -10.00 -4.29
CA TYR A 157 0.38 -11.29 -4.97
C TYR A 157 0.36 -11.08 -6.48
N GLY A 158 1.51 -11.29 -7.13
CA GLY A 158 1.65 -10.99 -8.56
C GLY A 158 1.41 -9.51 -8.85
N GLU A 159 0.43 -9.20 -9.71
CA GLU A 159 0.01 -7.83 -10.01
C GLU A 159 -1.15 -7.32 -9.14
N PHE A 160 -1.64 -8.14 -8.21
CA PHE A 160 -2.74 -7.80 -7.32
C PHE A 160 -2.21 -7.38 -5.95
N SER A 161 -2.83 -6.37 -5.35
CA SER A 161 -2.47 -5.91 -4.01
C SER A 161 -3.72 -5.48 -3.27
N PHE A 162 -3.83 -5.88 -2.01
CA PHE A 162 -4.99 -5.63 -1.17
C PHE A 162 -4.57 -5.37 0.27
N GLY A 163 -5.42 -4.68 1.02
CA GLY A 163 -5.23 -4.41 2.45
C GLY A 163 -5.62 -5.61 3.29
N LYS A 164 -4.95 -5.77 4.42
CA LYS A 164 -5.35 -6.72 5.44
C LYS A 164 -5.22 -6.11 6.83
N PRO A 165 -6.28 -6.15 7.66
CA PRO A 165 -6.16 -5.79 9.05
C PRO A 165 -5.32 -6.84 9.80
N SER A 166 -4.46 -6.35 10.68
CA SER A 166 -3.61 -7.19 11.55
C SER A 166 -3.74 -6.69 12.98
N ARG A 167 -4.04 -7.58 13.91
CA ARG A 167 -4.18 -7.22 15.32
C ARG A 167 -2.79 -7.07 15.94
N ILE A 168 -2.48 -5.89 16.44
CA ILE A 168 -1.26 -5.63 17.22
C ILE A 168 -1.63 -5.60 18.70
N THR A 169 -0.84 -6.27 19.53
CA THR A 169 -0.96 -6.22 20.98
C THR A 169 0.32 -5.70 21.63
N ALA A 170 0.14 -4.97 22.72
CA ALA A 170 1.20 -4.47 23.57
C ALA A 170 0.91 -4.90 25.01
N GLN A 171 1.93 -5.39 25.71
CA GLN A 171 1.88 -5.56 27.16
C GLN A 171 3.03 -4.82 27.81
N THR A 172 2.72 -4.06 28.85
CA THR A 172 3.68 -3.24 29.60
C THR A 172 3.75 -3.72 31.04
N PHE A 173 4.96 -3.85 31.56
CA PHE A 173 5.20 -4.32 32.92
C PHE A 173 6.48 -3.69 33.49
N MET A 174 6.61 -3.74 34.82
CA MET A 174 7.81 -3.23 35.49
C MET A 174 9.05 -4.02 35.07
N GLY A 175 10.10 -3.30 34.69
CA GLY A 175 11.41 -3.88 34.39
C GLY A 175 12.27 -2.90 33.59
N ASN A 176 13.47 -3.31 33.18
CA ASN A 176 14.44 -2.43 32.53
C ASN A 176 14.86 -2.93 31.13
N LYS A 177 14.05 -3.76 30.48
CA LYS A 177 14.36 -4.32 29.16
C LYS A 177 14.02 -3.37 28.00
N GLY A 178 13.25 -2.31 28.24
CA GLY A 178 12.73 -1.46 27.18
C GLY A 178 11.67 -2.16 26.34
N ILE A 179 11.53 -1.74 25.07
CA ILE A 179 10.56 -2.32 24.14
C ILE A 179 11.17 -3.55 23.47
N ILE A 180 10.46 -4.67 23.56
CA ILE A 180 10.80 -5.95 22.94
C ILE A 180 9.82 -6.18 21.79
N ASN A 181 10.35 -6.29 20.57
CA ASN A 181 9.59 -6.71 19.39
C ASN A 181 9.65 -8.24 19.28
N ILE A 182 8.50 -8.92 19.41
CA ILE A 182 8.45 -10.38 19.37
C ILE A 182 8.81 -10.90 17.98
N GLU A 183 8.37 -10.25 16.90
CA GLU A 183 8.71 -10.62 15.52
C GLU A 183 10.22 -10.58 15.30
N ARG A 184 10.90 -9.58 15.86
CA ARG A 184 12.36 -9.47 15.80
C ARG A 184 13.07 -10.61 16.51
N GLU A 185 12.66 -10.91 17.74
CA GLU A 185 13.21 -12.03 18.52
C GLU A 185 12.96 -13.37 17.82
N ALA A 186 11.82 -13.51 17.14
CA ALA A 186 11.46 -14.68 16.35
C ALA A 186 12.08 -14.74 14.94
N LYS A 187 12.84 -13.71 14.54
CA LYS A 187 13.43 -13.56 13.18
C LYS A 187 12.38 -13.50 12.07
N LEU A 188 11.22 -12.92 12.38
CA LEU A 188 10.10 -12.67 11.48
C LEU A 188 9.97 -11.17 11.11
N SER A 189 10.91 -10.31 11.50
CA SER A 189 10.93 -8.89 11.10
C SER A 189 12.09 -8.53 10.19
N GLY A 190 11.89 -7.49 9.37
CA GLY A 190 12.94 -6.84 8.61
C GLY A 190 13.53 -5.60 9.28
N LYS A 191 14.57 -5.05 8.64
CA LYS A 191 15.38 -3.96 9.22
C LYS A 191 14.60 -2.66 9.35
N THR A 192 13.69 -2.39 8.42
CA THR A 192 12.89 -1.16 8.43
C THR A 192 11.90 -1.20 9.57
N HIS A 193 11.27 -2.35 9.78
CA HIS A 193 10.38 -2.57 10.91
C HIS A 193 11.12 -2.47 12.25
N ASP A 194 12.27 -3.14 12.39
CA ASP A 194 13.11 -3.06 13.60
C ASP A 194 13.51 -1.62 13.94
N LYS A 195 13.86 -0.83 12.91
CA LYS A 195 14.16 0.60 13.07
C LYS A 195 12.94 1.37 13.59
N GLY A 196 11.74 1.05 13.12
CA GLY A 196 10.48 1.62 13.62
C GLY A 196 10.32 1.43 15.12
N VAL A 197 10.52 0.21 15.62
CA VAL A 197 10.42 -0.07 17.08
C VAL A 197 11.50 0.66 17.89
N LEU A 198 12.71 0.80 17.34
CA LEU A 198 13.77 1.60 17.98
C LEU A 198 13.40 3.09 18.06
N ILE A 199 12.68 3.62 17.06
CA ILE A 199 12.14 4.99 17.10
C ILE A 199 11.13 5.15 18.25
N LEU A 200 10.29 4.15 18.50
CA LEU A 200 9.36 4.16 19.63
C LEU A 200 10.09 4.24 20.97
N SER A 201 11.20 3.51 21.10
CA SER A 201 12.05 3.57 22.29
C SER A 201 12.63 4.98 22.50
N GLY A 202 13.08 5.61 21.41
CA GLY A 202 13.54 7.01 21.42
C GLY A 202 12.45 7.99 21.82
N TYR A 203 11.24 7.84 21.27
CA TYR A 203 10.08 8.66 21.62
C TYR A 203 9.72 8.54 23.11
N LEU A 204 9.57 7.33 23.65
CA LEU A 204 9.23 7.12 25.06
C LEU A 204 10.34 7.65 25.98
N GLY A 205 11.60 7.42 25.64
CA GLY A 205 12.75 7.94 26.38
C GLY A 205 12.79 9.46 26.41
N GLY A 206 12.60 10.12 25.27
CA GLY A 206 12.57 11.57 25.16
C GLY A 206 11.36 12.22 25.84
N LYS A 207 10.18 11.58 25.74
CA LYS A 207 8.93 12.12 26.28
C LYS A 207 8.79 11.92 27.79
N TYR A 208 9.23 10.77 28.32
CA TYR A 208 8.97 10.36 29.71
C TYR A 208 10.23 10.11 30.55
N GLY A 209 11.40 9.88 29.94
CA GLY A 209 12.64 9.53 30.63
C GLY A 209 13.48 10.70 31.14
N GLY A 210 12.99 11.95 31.07
CA GLY A 210 13.81 13.14 31.33
C GLY A 210 14.20 13.40 32.80
N ARG A 211 13.37 12.98 33.77
CA ARG A 211 13.62 13.21 35.22
C ARG A 211 14.00 11.95 35.99
N ILE A 212 13.51 10.80 35.55
CA ILE A 212 13.70 9.49 36.20
C ILE A 212 13.92 8.47 35.08
N PRO A 213 14.85 7.51 35.23
CA PRO A 213 15.00 6.42 34.29
C PRO A 213 13.66 5.70 34.08
N LEU A 214 13.33 5.43 32.82
CA LEU A 214 12.10 4.72 32.48
C LEU A 214 12.26 3.23 32.82
N SER A 215 11.82 2.82 34.02
CA SER A 215 11.75 1.41 34.44
C SER A 215 10.53 0.71 33.82
N LEU A 216 10.54 0.65 32.49
CA LEU A 216 9.53 0.00 31.67
C LEU A 216 10.13 -1.18 30.89
N SER A 217 9.42 -2.30 30.90
CA SER A 217 9.53 -3.32 29.86
C SER A 217 8.21 -3.44 29.14
N ALA A 218 8.25 -3.53 27.81
CA ALA A 218 7.07 -3.72 27.00
C ALA A 218 7.32 -4.77 25.93
N THR A 219 6.32 -5.57 25.60
CA THR A 219 6.36 -6.51 24.48
C THR A 219 5.33 -6.11 23.45
N LEU A 220 5.73 -6.10 22.18
CA LEU A 220 4.89 -5.84 21.01
C LEU A 220 4.83 -7.07 20.12
N THR A 221 3.66 -7.38 19.59
CA THR A 221 3.51 -8.45 18.59
C THR A 221 2.35 -8.23 17.64
N PHE A 222 2.51 -8.73 16.42
CA PHE A 222 1.45 -8.95 15.45
C PHE A 222 0.82 -10.32 15.69
N GLU A 223 -0.39 -10.30 16.23
CA GLU A 223 -1.14 -11.50 16.53
C GLU A 223 -1.46 -12.31 15.27
N GLN A 224 -1.27 -13.63 15.36
CA GLN A 224 -1.45 -14.56 14.24
C GLN A 224 -0.67 -14.18 12.96
N SER A 225 0.45 -13.46 13.12
CA SER A 225 1.42 -13.23 12.05
C SER A 225 2.48 -14.33 12.05
N TYR A 226 2.42 -15.19 11.03
CA TYR A 226 3.41 -16.27 10.81
C TYR A 226 4.36 -15.97 9.65
N SER A 227 4.25 -14.79 9.07
CA SER A 227 5.00 -14.36 7.89
C SER A 227 5.94 -13.22 8.25
N PHE A 228 6.85 -12.93 7.33
CA PHE A 228 7.81 -11.85 7.50
C PHE A 228 7.11 -10.48 7.50
N VAL A 229 7.38 -9.66 8.51
CA VAL A 229 6.87 -8.29 8.68
C VAL A 229 7.96 -7.30 8.32
N GLU A 230 7.68 -6.38 7.39
CA GLU A 230 8.64 -5.35 7.00
C GLU A 230 7.96 -4.01 6.71
N GLY A 231 8.73 -2.92 6.91
CA GLY A 231 8.26 -1.55 6.78
C GLY A 231 7.92 -0.89 8.12
N ASP A 232 7.72 0.42 8.10
CA ASP A 232 7.53 1.26 9.30
C ASP A 232 6.08 1.77 9.45
N SER A 233 5.19 1.42 8.53
CA SER A 233 3.81 1.94 8.47
C SER A 233 2.87 1.48 9.59
N ALA A 234 3.34 0.62 10.49
CA ALA A 234 2.62 0.18 11.69
C ALA A 234 3.14 0.84 12.97
N SER A 235 4.22 1.62 12.91
CA SER A 235 4.89 2.15 14.10
C SER A 235 4.00 3.11 14.92
N SER A 236 3.15 3.90 14.26
CA SER A 236 2.12 4.69 14.98
C SER A 236 1.10 3.80 15.71
N THR A 237 0.68 2.70 15.08
CA THR A 237 -0.25 1.73 15.65
C THR A 237 0.34 1.03 16.87
N GLU A 238 1.60 0.61 16.78
CA GLU A 238 2.37 0.04 17.90
C GLU A 238 2.53 1.05 19.04
N LEU A 239 2.80 2.32 18.72
CA LEU A 239 2.88 3.38 19.72
C LEU A 239 1.54 3.55 20.45
N PHE A 240 0.41 3.53 19.75
CA PHE A 240 -0.90 3.63 20.37
C PHE A 240 -1.20 2.42 21.25
N ALA A 241 -0.86 1.21 20.82
CA ALA A 241 -0.97 0.01 21.64
C ALA A 241 -0.13 0.13 22.94
N LEU A 242 1.13 0.59 22.84
CA LEU A 242 1.98 0.83 24.01
C LEU A 242 1.40 1.86 24.97
N LEU A 243 0.96 3.01 24.46
CA LEU A 243 0.39 4.08 25.28
C LEU A 243 -0.93 3.63 25.94
N SER A 244 -1.74 2.85 25.24
CA SER A 244 -2.95 2.24 25.78
C SER A 244 -2.62 1.27 26.92
N SER A 245 -1.65 0.36 26.72
CA SER A 245 -1.21 -0.56 27.77
C SER A 245 -0.63 0.17 28.99
N LEU A 246 0.12 1.26 28.80
CA LEU A 246 0.69 2.07 29.89
C LEU A 246 -0.35 2.87 30.68
N SER A 247 -1.38 3.37 30.02
CA SER A 247 -2.38 4.25 30.62
C SER A 247 -3.66 3.53 31.06
N GLU A 248 -3.77 2.24 30.74
CA GLU A 248 -4.99 1.43 30.89
C GLU A 248 -6.21 2.02 30.17
N LEU A 249 -6.00 2.93 29.21
CA LEU A 249 -7.06 3.52 28.41
C LEU A 249 -7.37 2.62 27.21
N PRO A 250 -8.62 2.18 27.02
CA PRO A 250 -8.96 1.27 25.94
C PRO A 250 -9.01 2.01 24.59
N ILE A 251 -8.72 1.28 23.51
CA ILE A 251 -8.81 1.76 22.12
C ILE A 251 -10.00 1.11 21.44
N LYS A 252 -10.75 1.89 20.65
CA LYS A 252 -11.88 1.42 19.84
C LYS A 252 -11.38 0.48 18.74
N GLN A 253 -11.89 -0.75 18.72
CA GLN A 253 -11.49 -1.75 17.74
C GLN A 253 -12.18 -1.55 16.38
N SER A 254 -13.22 -0.70 16.33
CA SER A 254 -13.86 -0.25 15.09
C SER A 254 -13.00 0.72 14.25
N ILE A 255 -11.78 1.03 14.69
CA ILE A 255 -10.86 1.95 14.01
C ILE A 255 -9.55 1.21 13.76
N ALA A 256 -9.21 1.06 12.48
CA ALA A 256 -7.89 0.60 12.07
C ALA A 256 -6.94 1.79 11.89
N VAL A 257 -5.65 1.57 12.14
CA VAL A 257 -4.62 2.60 12.15
C VAL A 257 -3.45 2.19 11.26
N THR A 258 -2.95 3.13 10.47
CA THR A 258 -1.67 3.02 9.76
C THR A 258 -0.99 4.38 9.74
N GLY A 259 0.33 4.36 9.80
CA GLY A 259 1.16 5.55 9.84
C GLY A 259 2.55 5.20 10.34
N SER A 260 3.57 5.79 9.73
CA SER A 260 4.90 5.80 10.32
C SER A 260 4.98 6.92 11.37
N VAL A 261 5.85 6.80 12.38
CA VAL A 261 6.03 7.83 13.41
C VAL A 261 7.51 8.09 13.64
N ASN A 262 7.88 9.36 13.82
CA ASN A 262 9.26 9.74 14.14
C ASN A 262 9.52 9.85 15.66
N GLN A 263 10.76 10.14 16.05
CA GLN A 263 11.14 10.23 17.47
C GLN A 263 10.47 11.38 18.24
N HIS A 264 9.87 12.35 17.55
CA HIS A 264 9.12 13.46 18.16
C HIS A 264 7.62 13.13 18.28
N GLY A 265 7.16 11.98 17.78
CA GLY A 265 5.76 11.58 17.79
C GLY A 265 4.96 12.12 16.61
N GLU A 266 5.62 12.63 15.56
CA GLU A 266 4.95 13.15 14.36
C GLU A 266 4.66 11.99 13.39
N ILE A 267 3.44 11.94 12.87
CA ILE A 267 3.00 10.93 11.91
C ILE A 267 3.55 11.25 10.52
N GLN A 268 4.03 10.22 9.83
CA GLN A 268 4.68 10.30 8.53
C GLN A 268 3.91 9.54 7.44
N PRO A 269 4.08 9.93 6.16
CA PRO A 269 3.42 9.27 5.04
C PRO A 269 3.73 7.78 4.97
N ILE A 270 2.80 7.02 4.38
CA ILE A 270 2.91 5.58 4.17
C ILE A 270 2.63 5.23 2.71
N GLY A 271 3.16 4.09 2.27
CA GLY A 271 2.80 3.51 0.98
C GLY A 271 1.49 2.72 1.03
N GLY A 272 0.81 2.63 -0.11
CA GLY A 272 -0.37 1.78 -0.30
C GLY A 272 -1.61 2.23 0.49
N ALA A 273 -1.79 3.54 0.66
CA ALA A 273 -2.91 4.10 1.42
C ALA A 273 -4.28 3.62 0.91
N ASN A 274 -4.48 3.60 -0.42
CA ASN A 274 -5.72 3.13 -1.03
C ASN A 274 -6.03 1.69 -0.65
N GLN A 275 -5.05 0.78 -0.82
CA GLN A 275 -5.22 -0.64 -0.49
C GLN A 275 -5.50 -0.84 0.99
N LYS A 276 -4.96 0.00 1.88
CA LYS A 276 -5.18 -0.12 3.32
C LYS A 276 -6.57 0.36 3.75
N ILE A 277 -7.15 1.31 3.02
CA ILE A 277 -8.47 1.89 3.33
C ILE A 277 -9.60 1.03 2.79
N GLU A 278 -9.40 0.46 1.61
CA GLU A 278 -10.31 -0.51 0.96
C GLU A 278 -10.36 -1.83 1.73
#